data_AF-A0AAW1TUS9-F1
#
_entry.id   AF-A0AAW1TUS9-F1
#
_cell.length_a   1.000
_cell.length_b   1.000
_cell.length_c   1.000
_cell.angle_alpha   90.00
_cell.angle_beta   90.00
_cell.angle_gamma   90.00
#
_symmetry.space_group_name_H-M   'P 1'
#
loop_
_entity.id
_entity.type
_entity.pdbx_description
1 polymer ?
#
loop_
_entity_poly.entity_id
_entity_poly.type
_entity_poly.pdbx_seq_one_letter_code
_entity_poly.pdbx_strand_id
1 'polypeptide(L)'
;MNESNEFPAIYSLQELSPSRISLQQKNNMRRCEFLASRKRYKEAAIHYEKAAQLRPSDFELAAAAATAMRQAERFDESESWYRRAAEIKPNDARSYTNLGAILHLNGKYSEAASSYRHALKLQPNDATTITNLHKLHSITAT
;
A
#
# COMPACT_ATOMS: atom_id res chain seq x y z
N MET A 1 38.15 9.74 -15.98
CA MET A 1 38.30 8.45 -16.71
C MET A 1 38.28 7.38 -15.63
N ASN A 2 37.09 6.92 -15.25
CA ASN A 2 36.35 5.79 -15.84
C ASN A 2 36.93 4.45 -15.37
N GLU A 3 36.48 4.03 -14.20
CA GLU A 3 36.21 2.62 -13.93
C GLU A 3 34.71 2.52 -13.68
N SER A 4 33.97 2.40 -14.78
CA SER A 4 32.85 1.48 -14.95
C SER A 4 32.33 0.85 -13.65
N ASN A 5 31.55 1.62 -12.90
CA ASN A 5 30.62 1.07 -11.91
C ASN A 5 29.38 0.57 -12.66
N GLU A 6 29.62 -0.35 -13.60
CA GLU A 6 28.58 -1.17 -14.20
C GLU A 6 28.28 -2.28 -13.21
N PHE A 7 27.40 -2.02 -12.25
CA PHE A 7 26.65 -3.12 -11.65
C PHE A 7 25.71 -3.66 -12.74
N PRO A 8 25.92 -4.87 -13.27
CA PRO A 8 25.02 -5.39 -14.28
C PRO A 8 23.68 -5.73 -13.61
N ALA A 9 22.61 -5.46 -14.37
CA ALA A 9 21.39 -6.24 -14.46
C ALA A 9 20.80 -6.84 -13.16
N ILE A 10 19.69 -6.26 -12.70
CA ILE A 10 18.49 -6.99 -12.25
C ILE A 10 18.73 -8.35 -11.56
N TYR A 11 19.43 -8.38 -10.43
CA TYR A 11 19.38 -9.56 -9.56
C TYR A 11 17.92 -9.81 -9.15
N SER A 12 17.38 -10.95 -9.56
CA SER A 12 16.08 -11.40 -9.07
C SER A 12 16.17 -11.59 -7.55
N LEU A 13 15.07 -11.35 -6.82
CA LEU A 13 15.03 -11.44 -5.35
C LEU A 13 15.56 -12.78 -4.81
N GLN A 14 15.58 -13.82 -5.65
CA GLN A 14 15.99 -15.18 -5.33
C GLN A 14 17.52 -15.34 -5.16
N GLU A 15 18.33 -14.39 -5.61
CA GLU A 15 19.80 -14.49 -5.58
C GLU A 15 20.46 -13.73 -4.42
N LEU A 16 19.66 -12.99 -3.62
CA LEU A 16 20.18 -12.19 -2.51
C LEU A 16 20.20 -13.01 -1.21
N SER A 17 21.36 -13.02 -0.54
CA SER A 17 21.44 -13.53 0.84
C SER A 17 20.47 -12.78 1.78
N PRO A 18 19.92 -13.41 2.84
CA PRO A 18 18.99 -12.76 3.76
C PRO A 18 19.49 -11.43 4.37
N SER A 19 20.79 -11.31 4.64
CA SER A 19 21.40 -10.07 5.15
C SER A 19 21.37 -8.93 4.12
N ARG A 20 21.63 -9.23 2.85
CA ARG A 20 21.50 -8.27 1.73
C ARG A 20 20.04 -7.83 1.54
N ILE A 21 19.08 -8.75 1.61
CA ILE A 21 17.64 -8.43 1.53
C ILE A 21 17.27 -7.45 2.64
N SER A 22 17.65 -7.75 3.89
CA SER A 22 17.38 -6.90 5.05
C SER A 22 18.01 -5.50 4.92
N LEU A 23 19.27 -5.43 4.45
CA LEU A 23 19.96 -4.16 4.22
C LEU A 23 19.28 -3.32 3.12
N GLN A 24 18.95 -3.95 1.99
CA GLN A 24 18.31 -3.27 0.87
C GLN A 24 16.92 -2.73 1.24
N GLN A 25 16.15 -3.50 2.01
CA GLN A 25 14.87 -3.04 2.53
C GLN A 25 15.07 -1.82 3.44
N LYS A 26 16.01 -1.87 4.39
CA LYS A 26 16.30 -0.75 5.30
C LYS A 26 16.70 0.51 4.55
N ASN A 27 17.49 0.37 3.48
CA ASN A 27 17.88 1.49 2.63
C ASN A 27 16.69 2.09 1.89
N ASN A 28 15.80 1.26 1.33
CA ASN A 28 14.58 1.73 0.69
C ASN A 28 13.65 2.45 1.68
N MET A 29 13.47 1.90 2.89
CA MET A 29 12.65 2.52 3.93
C MET A 29 13.17 3.90 4.33
N ARG A 30 14.48 4.02 4.57
CA ARG A 30 15.10 5.33 4.86
C ARG A 30 14.88 6.34 3.74
N ARG A 31 14.97 5.89 2.49
CA ARG A 31 14.81 6.74 1.32
C ARG A 31 13.36 7.20 1.14
N CYS A 32 12.38 6.31 1.31
CA CYS A 32 10.97 6.68 1.18
C CYS A 32 10.52 7.63 2.31
N GLU A 33 10.94 7.40 3.55
CA GLU A 33 10.66 8.30 4.69
C GLU A 33 11.21 9.71 4.44
N PHE A 34 12.47 9.79 3.99
CA PHE A 34 13.10 11.06 3.63
C PHE A 34 12.32 11.79 2.51
N LEU A 35 11.97 11.09 1.43
CA LEU A 35 11.22 11.67 0.32
C LEU A 35 9.80 12.11 0.73
N ALA A 36 9.12 11.30 1.56
CA ALA A 36 7.79 11.60 2.07
C ALA A 36 7.79 12.86 2.95
N SER A 37 8.80 13.04 3.82
CA SER A 37 8.98 14.26 4.61
C SER A 37 9.12 15.54 3.75
N ARG A 38 9.56 15.38 2.50
CA ARG A 38 9.71 16.46 1.52
C ARG A 38 8.50 16.56 0.58
N LYS A 39 7.41 15.84 0.88
CA LYS A 39 6.19 15.74 0.05
C LYS A 39 6.43 15.23 -1.37
N ARG A 40 7.55 14.51 -1.60
CA ARG A 40 7.91 13.92 -2.90
C ARG A 40 7.26 12.54 -3.02
N TYR A 41 5.92 12.50 -2.99
CA TYR A 41 5.15 11.27 -2.82
C TYR A 41 5.35 10.26 -3.95
N LYS A 42 5.41 10.72 -5.22
CA LYS A 42 5.65 9.86 -6.38
C LYS A 42 6.97 9.08 -6.28
N GLU A 43 8.03 9.75 -5.81
CA GLU A 43 9.34 9.12 -5.64
C GLU A 43 9.38 8.24 -4.39
N ALA A 44 8.74 8.66 -3.30
CA ALA A 44 8.64 7.85 -2.09
C ALA A 44 7.95 6.52 -2.37
N ALA A 45 6.89 6.53 -3.19
CA ALA A 45 6.12 5.34 -3.56
C ALA A 45 6.98 4.26 -4.23
N ILE A 46 7.93 4.64 -5.10
CA ILE A 46 8.87 3.71 -5.74
C ILE A 46 9.70 2.95 -4.69
N HIS A 47 10.16 3.64 -3.65
CA HIS A 47 10.98 3.02 -2.62
C HIS A 47 10.16 2.17 -1.64
N TYR A 48 8.93 2.59 -1.31
CA TYR A 48 8.02 1.74 -0.54
C TYR A 48 7.69 0.44 -1.28
N GLU A 49 7.44 0.50 -2.59
CA GLU A 49 7.18 -0.67 -3.43
C GLU A 49 8.35 -1.66 -3.38
N LYS A 50 9.57 -1.18 -3.61
CA LYS A 50 10.79 -1.99 -3.53
C LYS A 50 10.98 -2.62 -2.16
N ALA A 51 10.70 -1.87 -1.08
CA ALA A 51 10.78 -2.39 0.28
C ALA A 51 9.74 -3.51 0.53
N ALA A 52 8.51 -3.34 0.05
CA ALA A 52 7.44 -4.32 0.21
C ALA A 52 7.66 -5.58 -0.64
N GLN A 53 8.20 -5.45 -1.87
CA GLN A 53 8.58 -6.59 -2.71
C GLN A 53 9.65 -7.49 -2.06
N LEU A 54 10.55 -6.92 -1.25
CA LEU A 54 11.58 -7.67 -0.50
C LEU A 54 10.98 -8.47 0.68
N ARG A 55 9.81 -8.09 1.17
CA ARG A 55 9.08 -8.80 2.24
C ARG A 55 7.57 -8.81 1.95
N PRO A 56 7.12 -9.63 0.97
CA PRO A 56 5.74 -9.58 0.47
C PRO A 56 4.68 -10.07 1.46
N SER A 57 5.09 -10.64 2.60
CA SER A 57 4.21 -11.08 3.70
C SER A 57 4.25 -10.14 4.90
N ASP A 58 4.98 -9.03 4.82
CA ASP A 58 5.03 -8.02 5.89
C ASP A 58 3.83 -7.07 5.76
N PHE A 59 2.93 -7.17 6.73
CA PHE A 59 1.71 -6.39 6.78
C PHE A 59 1.98 -4.87 6.81
N GLU A 60 2.91 -4.41 7.65
CA GLU A 60 3.16 -2.98 7.84
C GLU A 60 3.76 -2.39 6.57
N LEU A 61 4.64 -3.13 5.88
CA LEU A 61 5.17 -2.72 4.59
C LEU A 61 4.11 -2.68 3.49
N ALA A 62 3.23 -3.68 3.42
CA ALA A 62 2.13 -3.68 2.45
C ALA A 62 1.20 -2.47 2.65
N ALA A 63 0.81 -2.18 3.90
CA ALA A 63 -0.03 -1.04 4.24
C ALA A 63 0.67 0.31 3.95
N ALA A 64 1.97 0.42 4.26
CA ALA A 64 2.76 1.61 3.97
C ALA A 64 2.92 1.85 2.46
N ALA A 65 3.18 0.79 1.69
CA ALA A 65 3.24 0.87 0.23
C ALA A 65 1.91 1.31 -0.37
N ALA A 66 0.79 0.72 0.05
CA ALA A 66 -0.53 1.13 -0.39
C ALA A 66 -0.80 2.62 -0.09
N THR A 67 -0.48 3.06 1.13
CA THR A 67 -0.65 4.46 1.55
C THR A 67 0.21 5.42 0.72
N ALA A 68 1.45 5.03 0.40
CA ALA A 68 2.34 5.83 -0.43
C ALA A 68 1.84 5.93 -1.88
N MET A 69 1.38 4.81 -2.46
CA MET A 69 0.79 4.77 -3.80
C MET A 69 -0.46 5.66 -3.89
N ARG A 70 -1.32 5.61 -2.87
CA ARG A 70 -2.50 6.50 -2.79
C ARG A 70 -2.12 7.98 -2.80
N GLN A 71 -1.12 8.37 -2.00
CA GLN A 71 -0.62 9.76 -1.96
C GLN A 71 0.07 10.18 -3.26
N ALA A 72 0.60 9.22 -4.01
CA ALA A 72 1.19 9.43 -5.33
C ALA A 72 0.15 9.40 -6.47
N GLU A 73 -1.14 9.24 -6.16
CA GLU A 73 -2.25 9.08 -7.13
C GLU A 73 -2.11 7.83 -8.03
N ARG A 74 -1.33 6.84 -7.60
CA ARG A 74 -1.19 5.51 -8.25
C ARG A 74 -2.27 4.57 -7.70
N PHE A 75 -3.53 4.83 -8.03
CA PHE A 75 -4.66 4.22 -7.33
C PHE A 75 -4.84 2.71 -7.56
N ASP A 76 -4.60 2.21 -8.78
CA ASP A 76 -4.67 0.77 -9.06
C ASP A 76 -3.63 -0.03 -8.26
N GLU A 77 -2.41 0.50 -8.16
CA GLU A 77 -1.33 -0.13 -7.41
C GLU A 77 -1.57 -0.06 -5.91
N SER A 78 -2.14 1.07 -5.44
CA SER A 78 -2.61 1.18 -4.06
C SER A 78 -3.67 0.13 -3.74
N GLU A 79 -4.58 -0.18 -4.67
CA GLU A 79 -5.58 -1.21 -4.49
C GLU A 79 -4.93 -2.60 -4.33
N SER A 80 -4.00 -2.97 -5.22
CA SER A 80 -3.28 -4.24 -5.12
C SER A 80 -2.60 -4.42 -3.76
N TRP A 81 -1.94 -3.38 -3.25
CA TRP A 81 -1.27 -3.45 -1.95
C TRP A 81 -2.24 -3.46 -0.76
N TYR A 82 -3.37 -2.76 -0.82
CA TYR A 82 -4.39 -2.87 0.23
C TYR A 82 -5.07 -4.24 0.25
N ARG A 83 -5.32 -4.85 -0.92
CA ARG A 83 -5.80 -6.25 -0.99
C ARG A 83 -4.80 -7.18 -0.33
N ARG A 84 -3.51 -7.01 -0.64
CA ARG A 84 -2.44 -7.79 0.00
C ARG A 84 -2.39 -7.62 1.51
N ALA A 85 -2.53 -6.39 2.02
CA ALA A 85 -2.57 -6.13 3.46
C ALA A 85 -3.77 -6.84 4.13
N ALA A 86 -4.95 -6.80 3.50
CA ALA A 86 -6.14 -7.51 3.97
C ALA A 86 -5.98 -9.04 3.93
N GLU A 87 -5.28 -9.59 2.93
CA GLU A 87 -4.94 -11.02 2.89
C GLU A 87 -3.99 -11.43 4.01
N ILE A 88 -2.98 -10.60 4.33
CA ILE A 88 -2.00 -10.90 5.39
C ILE A 88 -2.66 -10.84 6.77
N LYS A 89 -3.56 -9.87 7.00
CA LYS A 89 -4.32 -9.73 8.25
C LYS A 89 -5.83 -9.62 7.96
N PRO A 90 -6.53 -10.75 7.78
CA PRO A 90 -7.96 -10.76 7.44
C PRO A 90 -8.88 -10.27 8.57
N ASN A 91 -8.36 -10.05 9.78
CA ASN A 91 -9.13 -9.51 10.91
C ASN A 91 -8.74 -8.06 11.26
N ASP A 92 -7.96 -7.36 10.42
CA ASP A 92 -7.64 -5.94 10.63
C ASP A 92 -8.69 -5.04 9.94
N ALA A 93 -9.58 -4.44 10.72
CA ALA A 93 -10.65 -3.58 10.21
C ALA A 93 -10.14 -2.39 9.37
N ARG A 94 -8.98 -1.82 9.74
CA ARG A 94 -8.38 -0.68 9.04
C ARG A 94 -7.96 -1.02 7.62
N SER A 95 -7.49 -2.24 7.37
CA SER A 95 -7.13 -2.72 6.03
C SER A 95 -8.33 -2.73 5.10
N TYR A 96 -9.48 -3.22 5.57
CA TYR A 96 -10.73 -3.20 4.81
C TYR A 96 -11.30 -1.79 4.65
N THR A 97 -11.11 -0.92 5.65
CA THR A 97 -11.49 0.51 5.57
C THR A 97 -10.71 1.20 4.45
N ASN A 98 -9.40 1.00 4.41
CA ASN A 98 -8.54 1.60 3.40
C ASN A 98 -8.72 0.98 2.01
N LEU A 99 -8.95 -0.34 1.94
CA LEU A 99 -9.31 -1.02 0.70
C LEU A 99 -10.64 -0.48 0.15
N GLY A 100 -11.65 -0.28 1.00
CA GLY A 100 -12.90 0.37 0.60
C GLY A 100 -12.67 1.79 0.08
N ALA A 101 -11.79 2.56 0.72
CA ALA A 101 -11.46 3.92 0.31
C ALA A 101 -10.82 3.98 -1.08
N ILE A 102 -9.88 3.09 -1.38
CA ILE A 102 -9.24 3.08 -2.69
C ILE A 102 -10.18 2.54 -3.79
N LEU A 103 -10.97 1.51 -3.49
CA LEU A 103 -11.98 0.99 -4.42
C LEU A 103 -13.02 2.06 -4.76
N HIS A 104 -13.42 2.86 -3.77
CA HIS A 104 -14.31 4.00 -3.97
C HIS A 104 -13.67 5.02 -4.94
N LEU A 105 -12.40 5.39 -4.75
CA LEU A 105 -11.68 6.29 -5.66
C LEU A 105 -11.55 5.71 -7.08
N ASN A 106 -11.40 4.39 -7.21
CA ASN A 106 -11.35 3.69 -8.50
C ASN A 106 -12.72 3.46 -9.15
N GLY A 107 -13.82 3.97 -8.56
CA GLY A 107 -15.17 3.78 -9.10
C GLY A 107 -15.75 2.37 -8.89
N LYS A 108 -15.04 1.49 -8.17
CA LYS A 108 -15.45 0.10 -7.89
C LYS A 108 -16.41 0.05 -6.69
N TYR A 109 -17.56 0.70 -6.84
CA TYR A 109 -18.45 1.01 -5.73
C TYR A 109 -19.03 -0.21 -5.00
N SER A 110 -19.38 -1.28 -5.73
CA SER A 110 -19.90 -2.50 -5.10
C SER A 110 -18.86 -3.17 -4.20
N GLU A 111 -17.61 -3.26 -4.67
CA GLU A 111 -16.50 -3.82 -3.90
C GLU A 111 -16.10 -2.92 -2.72
N ALA A 112 -16.17 -1.60 -2.91
CA ALA A 112 -15.94 -0.63 -1.84
C ALA A 112 -16.95 -0.82 -0.70
N ALA A 113 -18.25 -0.93 -1.03
CA ALA A 113 -19.31 -1.16 -0.05
C ALA A 113 -19.11 -2.48 0.70
N SER A 114 -18.71 -3.55 -0.01
CA SER A 114 -18.40 -4.85 0.61
C SER A 114 -17.25 -4.72 1.61
N SER A 115 -16.18 -4.01 1.24
CA SER A 115 -15.01 -3.79 2.08
C SER A 115 -15.35 -2.98 3.33
N TYR A 116 -16.09 -1.87 3.20
CA TYR A 116 -16.54 -1.09 4.36
C TYR A 116 -17.45 -1.89 5.28
N ARG A 117 -18.39 -2.68 4.75
CA ARG A 117 -19.23 -3.57 5.57
C ARG A 117 -18.42 -4.62 6.30
N HIS A 118 -17.38 -5.17 5.66
CA HIS A 118 -16.46 -6.09 6.32
C HIS A 118 -15.70 -5.41 7.47
N ALA A 119 -15.16 -4.20 7.24
CA ALA A 119 -14.53 -3.39 8.27
C ALA A 119 -15.48 -3.14 9.47
N LEU A 120 -16.74 -2.79 9.21
CA LEU A 120 -17.76 -2.57 10.26
C LEU A 120 -18.18 -3.85 10.97
N LYS A 121 -18.10 -5.03 10.34
CA LYS A 121 -18.29 -6.30 11.06
C LYS A 121 -17.19 -6.53 12.10
N LEU A 122 -15.96 -6.16 11.78
CA LEU A 122 -14.81 -6.27 12.68
C LEU A 122 -14.79 -5.15 13.74
N GLN A 123 -15.18 -3.93 13.35
CA GLN A 123 -15.23 -2.75 14.21
C GLN A 123 -16.50 -1.92 13.95
N PRO A 124 -17.63 -2.24 14.62
CA PRO A 124 -18.95 -1.66 14.29
C PRO A 124 -19.06 -0.14 14.45
N ASN A 125 -18.24 0.46 15.31
CA ASN A 125 -18.34 1.87 15.67
C ASN A 125 -17.22 2.74 15.04
N ASP A 126 -16.54 2.25 13.99
CA ASP A 126 -15.51 3.05 13.32
C ASP A 126 -16.14 4.20 12.52
N ALA A 127 -16.03 5.42 13.07
CA ALA A 127 -16.64 6.62 12.49
C ALA A 127 -16.14 6.93 11.07
N THR A 128 -14.88 6.63 10.77
CA THR A 128 -14.29 6.85 9.44
C THR A 128 -14.97 5.96 8.40
N THR A 129 -15.13 4.68 8.71
CA THR A 129 -15.76 3.69 7.84
C THR A 129 -17.23 3.99 7.62
N ILE A 130 -17.97 4.34 8.68
CA ILE A 130 -19.37 4.76 8.58
C ILE A 130 -19.51 5.97 7.65
N THR A 131 -18.66 6.99 7.85
CA THR A 131 -18.66 8.20 7.02
C THR A 131 -18.36 7.87 5.56
N ASN A 132 -17.39 7.01 5.29
CA ASN A 132 -17.02 6.63 3.93
C ASN A 132 -18.12 5.82 3.23
N LEU A 133 -18.80 4.90 3.95
CA LEU A 133 -19.92 4.14 3.41
C LEU A 133 -21.13 5.04 3.12
N HIS A 134 -21.42 6.01 3.99
CA HIS A 134 -22.47 7.01 3.73
C HIS A 134 -22.17 7.84 2.48
N LYS A 135 -20.93 8.34 2.32
CA LYS A 135 -20.51 9.05 1.11
C LYS A 135 -20.68 8.20 -0.13
N LEU A 136 -20.27 6.93 -0.08
CA LEU A 136 -20.44 6.00 -1.18
C LEU A 136 -21.92 5.83 -1.56
N HIS A 137 -22.79 5.59 -0.58
CA HIS A 137 -24.23 5.44 -0.84
C HIS A 137 -24.85 6.70 -1.46
N SER A 138 -24.40 7.90 -1.07
CA SER A 138 -24.88 9.14 -1.67
C SER A 138 -24.54 9.28 -3.16
N ILE A 139 -23.44 8.66 -3.62
CA ILE A 139 -23.03 8.66 -5.02
C ILE A 139 -23.77 7.58 -5.81
N THR A 140 -24.05 6.43 -5.20
CA THR A 140 -24.71 5.32 -5.90
C THR A 140 -26.24 5.39 -5.91
N ALA A 141 -26.83 6.32 -5.15
CA ALA A 141 -28.28 6.52 -5.05
C ALA A 141 -28.83 7.54 -6.08
N THR A 142 -27.95 8.19 -6.84
CA THR A 142 -28.29 9.09 -7.95
C THR A 142 -28.17 8.38 -9.29
#